data_AF-A0AAW9DJC3-F1
#
_entry.id   AF-A0AAW9DJC3-F1
#
_cell.length_a   1.000
_cell.length_b   1.000
_cell.length_c   1.000
_cell.angle_alpha   90.00
_cell.angle_beta   90.00
_cell.angle_gamma   90.00
#
_symmetry.space_group_name_H-M   'P 1'
#
loop_
_entity.id
_entity.type
_entity.pdbx_description
1 polymer ?
#
loop_
_entity_poly.entity_id
_entity_poly.type
_entity_poly.pdbx_seq_one_letter_code
_entity_poly.pdbx_strand_id
1 'polypeptide(L)'
;LKSEVGSSIISVFQDPTKTVAFASDATKGFVGEGDELGLEISYYTASGKVTATKENPIVFSLSSMNSLGEESYYEYVRGLSSNLRFVPITGSQVNKYNDKIYARNSIDTIEPYNSHDSV
;
A
#
# COMPACT_ATOMS: atom_id res chain seq x y z
N LEU A 1 0.90 -1.64 18.83
CA LEU A 1 0.41 -0.23 18.88
C LEU A 1 -0.97 -0.25 19.54
N LYS A 2 -1.25 0.58 20.54
CA LYS A 2 -2.58 0.64 21.19
C LYS A 2 -3.25 1.96 20.80
N SER A 3 -4.16 1.94 19.83
CA SER A 3 -4.89 3.12 19.38
C SER A 3 -6.20 3.31 20.16
N GLU A 4 -6.75 4.53 20.13
CA GLU A 4 -8.08 4.83 20.65
C GLU A 4 -9.18 4.29 19.71
N VAL A 5 -10.43 4.31 20.17
CA VAL A 5 -11.56 3.82 19.38
C VAL A 5 -11.70 4.61 18.08
N GLY A 6 -11.74 3.92 16.94
CA GLY A 6 -11.85 4.56 15.62
C GLY A 6 -10.65 5.43 15.25
N SER A 7 -9.46 5.09 15.73
CA SER A 7 -8.23 5.82 15.41
C SER A 7 -7.10 4.87 14.98
N SER A 8 -6.21 5.39 14.13
CA SER A 8 -4.94 4.74 13.77
C SER A 8 -3.79 5.53 14.40
N ILE A 9 -2.75 4.82 14.82
CA ILE A 9 -1.46 5.44 15.14
C ILE A 9 -0.64 5.51 13.86
N ILE A 10 -0.07 6.67 13.57
CA ILE A 10 0.81 6.89 12.41
C ILE A 10 2.19 7.28 12.92
N SER A 11 3.21 6.55 12.48
CA SER A 11 4.62 6.90 12.68
C SER A 11 5.22 7.32 11.34
N VAL A 12 5.72 8.55 11.27
CA VAL A 12 6.41 9.07 10.08
C VAL A 12 7.91 8.92 10.28
N PHE A 13 8.58 8.25 9.35
CA PHE A 13 10.02 8.02 9.45
C PHE A 13 10.80 9.24 8.94
N GLN A 14 11.96 9.52 9.57
CA GLN A 14 12.86 10.59 9.12
C GLN A 14 13.44 10.31 7.72
N ASP A 15 13.69 9.04 7.43
CA ASP A 15 14.06 8.59 6.09
C ASP A 15 12.80 8.49 5.23
N PRO A 16 12.63 9.37 4.22
CA PRO A 16 11.41 9.42 3.42
C PRO A 16 11.21 8.17 2.57
N THR A 17 12.25 7.36 2.33
CA THR A 17 12.13 6.09 1.59
C THR A 17 11.47 4.98 2.42
N LYS A 18 11.43 5.15 3.75
CA LYS A 18 10.66 4.30 4.67
C LYS A 18 9.22 4.76 4.83
N THR A 19 8.90 5.97 4.38
CA THR A 19 7.55 6.55 4.36
C THR A 19 6.92 6.61 5.76
N VAL A 20 5.95 5.73 6.05
CA VAL A 20 5.16 5.72 7.28
C VAL A 20 4.85 4.28 7.69
N ALA A 21 4.62 4.07 8.99
CA ALA A 21 3.94 2.90 9.51
C ALA A 21 2.62 3.35 10.14
N PHE A 22 1.51 2.69 9.81
CA PHE A 22 0.22 2.97 10.40
C PHE A 22 -0.45 1.68 10.87
N ALA A 23 -1.17 1.74 11.97
CA ALA A 23 -1.96 0.64 12.48
C ALA A 23 -3.03 1.13 13.46
N SER A 24 -4.14 0.41 13.55
CA SER A 24 -5.09 0.52 14.66
C SER A 24 -5.10 -0.74 15.52
N ASP A 25 -5.65 -0.62 16.73
CA ASP A 25 -5.93 -1.77 17.60
C ASP A 25 -7.03 -2.62 16.96
N ALA A 26 -6.74 -3.90 16.69
CA ALA A 26 -7.67 -4.81 16.01
C ALA A 26 -9.01 -5.03 16.75
N THR A 27 -9.12 -4.63 18.01
CA THR A 27 -10.34 -4.75 18.83
C THR A 27 -11.06 -3.42 19.07
N LYS A 28 -10.44 -2.28 18.72
CA LYS A 28 -10.96 -0.94 19.05
C LYS A 28 -10.90 0.06 17.91
N GLY A 29 -9.98 -0.09 16.98
CA GLY A 29 -9.80 0.77 15.82
C GLY A 29 -10.96 0.69 14.82
N PHE A 30 -10.63 0.46 13.55
CA PHE A 30 -11.61 0.34 12.47
C PHE A 30 -12.06 -1.13 12.29
N VAL A 31 -12.64 -1.70 13.35
CA VAL A 31 -13.05 -3.10 13.40
C VAL A 31 -14.04 -3.41 12.28
N GLY A 32 -13.67 -4.31 11.36
CA GLY A 32 -14.50 -4.74 10.23
C GLY A 32 -14.39 -3.88 8.96
N GLU A 33 -13.78 -2.70 9.04
CA GLU A 33 -13.62 -1.77 7.90
C GLU A 33 -12.16 -1.76 7.37
N GLY A 34 -11.19 -1.99 8.26
CA GLY A 34 -9.76 -1.86 7.95
C GLY A 34 -9.24 -0.42 8.05
N ASP A 35 -7.92 -0.25 8.11
CA ASP A 35 -7.29 1.08 8.12
C ASP A 35 -6.92 1.50 6.68
N GLU A 36 -7.32 2.70 6.27
CA GLU A 36 -6.90 3.31 4.99
C GLU A 36 -6.16 4.63 5.25
N LEU A 37 -5.04 4.85 4.53
CA LEU A 37 -4.29 6.10 4.58
C LEU A 37 -4.20 6.73 3.19
N GLY A 38 -4.70 7.96 3.06
CA GLY A 38 -4.51 8.78 1.86
C GLY A 38 -3.11 9.37 1.82
N LEU A 39 -2.41 9.22 0.69
CA LEU A 39 -1.06 9.76 0.47
C LEU A 39 -1.03 10.66 -0.77
N GLU A 40 -0.49 11.87 -0.59
CA GLU A 40 -0.15 12.79 -1.68
C GLU A 40 1.34 13.12 -1.61
N ILE A 41 2.07 12.95 -2.71
CA ILE A 41 3.53 13.15 -2.77
C ILE A 41 3.84 14.16 -3.89
N SER A 42 4.61 15.19 -3.55
CA SER A 42 5.15 16.17 -4.51
C SER A 42 6.68 16.18 -4.41
N TYR A 43 7.35 16.04 -5.56
CA TYR A 43 8.82 16.09 -5.65
C TYR A 43 9.31 17.47 -6.09
N TYR A 44 10.47 17.89 -5.60
CA TYR A 44 11.09 19.17 -5.91
C TYR A 44 12.57 18.97 -6.23
N THR A 45 13.07 19.77 -7.16
CA THR A 45 14.50 19.94 -7.45
C THR A 45 14.92 21.36 -7.08
N ALA A 46 16.22 21.67 -7.18
CA ALA A 46 16.70 23.05 -7.05
C ALA A 46 16.02 24.04 -8.02
N SER A 47 15.50 23.54 -9.15
CA SER A 47 14.80 24.33 -10.17
C SER A 47 13.29 24.45 -9.94
N GLY A 48 12.74 23.78 -8.91
CA GLY A 48 11.31 23.81 -8.58
C GLY A 48 10.61 22.44 -8.61
N LYS A 49 9.27 22.46 -8.61
CA LYS A 49 8.42 21.25 -8.56
C LYS A 49 8.66 20.37 -9.80
N VAL A 50 8.82 19.07 -9.56
CA VAL A 50 8.90 18.06 -10.62
C VAL A 50 7.49 17.78 -11.13
N THR A 51 7.34 17.80 -12.45
CA THR A 51 6.07 17.46 -13.13
C THR A 51 6.31 16.28 -14.07
N ALA A 52 5.55 15.21 -13.89
CA ALA A 52 5.57 14.06 -14.79
C ALA A 52 4.91 14.42 -16.13
N THR A 53 5.44 13.89 -17.23
CA THR A 53 4.80 13.94 -18.55
C THR A 53 4.48 12.53 -19.05
N LYS A 54 3.78 12.42 -20.17
CA LYS A 54 3.50 11.12 -20.80
C LYS A 54 4.79 10.42 -21.24
N GLU A 55 5.76 11.19 -21.72
CA GLU A 55 7.06 10.72 -22.22
C GLU A 55 8.03 10.44 -21.07
N ASN A 56 7.88 11.14 -19.95
CA ASN A 56 8.71 11.01 -18.75
C ASN A 56 7.81 10.82 -17.51
N PRO A 57 7.18 9.65 -17.35
CA PRO A 57 6.35 9.38 -16.18
C PRO A 57 7.22 9.18 -14.94
N ILE A 58 6.70 9.53 -13.77
CA ILE A 58 7.27 9.08 -12.49
C ILE A 58 6.77 7.66 -12.25
N VAL A 59 7.70 6.75 -11.96
CA VAL A 59 7.39 5.37 -11.58
C VAL A 59 7.74 5.21 -10.11
N PHE A 60 6.81 4.64 -9.34
CA PHE A 60 7.02 4.29 -7.94
C PHE A 60 6.56 2.86 -7.69
N SER A 61 7.15 2.24 -6.66
CA SER A 61 6.89 0.85 -6.31
C SER A 61 5.68 0.73 -5.39
N LEU A 62 4.82 -0.23 -5.70
CA LEU A 62 3.82 -0.78 -4.77
C LEU A 62 4.32 -2.18 -4.38
N SER A 63 4.95 -2.30 -3.22
CA SER A 63 5.73 -3.47 -2.81
C SER A 63 5.31 -3.98 -1.44
N SER A 64 5.67 -5.23 -1.15
CA SER A 64 5.39 -5.91 0.12
C SER A 64 3.91 -6.09 0.46
N MET A 65 3.01 -6.04 -0.52
CA MET A 65 1.56 -6.16 -0.31
C MET A 65 1.17 -7.62 -0.01
N ASN A 66 1.18 -7.95 1.27
CA ASN A 66 0.97 -9.30 1.76
C ASN A 66 -0.53 -9.65 1.84
N SER A 67 -0.85 -10.95 1.87
CA SER A 67 -2.25 -11.41 1.85
C SER A 67 -2.40 -12.81 2.44
N LEU A 68 -3.37 -12.94 3.34
CA LEU A 68 -3.94 -14.20 3.83
C LEU A 68 -5.18 -14.64 3.00
N GLY A 69 -5.43 -13.97 1.87
CA GLY A 69 -6.58 -14.19 0.98
C GLY A 69 -7.64 -13.11 1.13
N GLU A 70 -8.40 -12.88 0.05
CA GLU A 70 -9.37 -11.77 -0.04
C GLU A 70 -10.53 -11.82 0.98
N GLU A 71 -10.81 -13.01 1.52
CA GLU A 71 -11.82 -13.24 2.56
C GLU A 71 -11.24 -13.08 3.97
N SER A 72 -9.97 -12.68 4.09
CA SER A 72 -9.22 -12.51 5.34
C SER A 72 -8.48 -11.16 5.33
N TYR A 73 -7.25 -11.13 5.85
CA TYR A 73 -6.37 -9.98 5.82
C TYR A 73 -5.64 -9.86 4.48
N TYR A 74 -5.58 -8.65 3.93
CA TYR A 74 -4.72 -8.33 2.79
C TYR A 74 -4.42 -6.83 2.76
N GLU A 75 -3.21 -6.49 2.33
CA GLU A 75 -2.84 -5.11 2.04
C GLU A 75 -3.25 -4.74 0.61
N TYR A 76 -3.66 -3.49 0.41
CA TYR A 76 -4.10 -3.03 -0.90
C TYR A 76 -3.84 -1.55 -1.13
N VAL A 77 -3.87 -1.18 -2.40
CA VAL A 77 -3.91 0.22 -2.88
C VAL A 77 -5.21 0.45 -3.62
N ARG A 78 -5.88 1.58 -3.34
CA ARG A 78 -7.07 2.04 -4.05
C ARG A 78 -7.03 3.55 -4.25
N GLY A 79 -8.04 4.10 -4.93
CA GLY A 79 -8.21 5.55 -5.04
C GLY A 79 -7.13 6.25 -5.87
N LEU A 80 -6.56 5.56 -6.86
CA LEU A 80 -5.61 6.18 -7.78
C LEU A 80 -6.24 7.40 -8.47
N SER A 81 -5.56 8.54 -8.42
CA SER A 81 -5.96 9.73 -9.16
C SER A 81 -5.93 9.49 -10.66
N SER A 82 -6.63 10.32 -11.43
CA SER A 82 -6.81 10.13 -12.88
C SER A 82 -5.51 10.17 -13.71
N ASN A 83 -4.44 10.73 -13.16
CA ASN A 83 -3.11 10.78 -13.75
C ASN A 83 -2.20 9.60 -13.35
N LEU A 84 -2.69 8.64 -12.56
CA LEU A 84 -1.97 7.45 -12.15
C LEU A 84 -2.54 6.20 -12.85
N ARG A 85 -1.65 5.25 -13.13
CA ARG A 85 -2.01 3.95 -13.70
C ARG A 85 -1.19 2.85 -13.06
N PHE A 86 -1.87 1.78 -12.65
CA PHE A 86 -1.21 0.55 -12.23
C PHE A 86 -0.59 -0.17 -13.43
N VAL A 87 0.66 -0.62 -13.27
CA VAL A 87 1.38 -1.44 -14.24
C VAL A 87 1.66 -2.79 -13.58
N PRO A 88 1.03 -3.89 -14.02
CA PRO A 88 1.27 -5.21 -13.45
C PRO A 88 2.68 -5.69 -13.75
N ILE A 89 3.28 -6.40 -12.79
CA ILE A 89 4.59 -7.03 -12.92
C ILE A 89 4.39 -8.51 -13.21
N THR A 90 4.97 -9.02 -14.30
CA THR A 90 4.91 -10.44 -14.65
C THR A 90 5.44 -11.31 -13.50
N GLY A 91 4.66 -12.29 -13.07
CA GLY A 91 4.99 -13.19 -11.96
C GLY A 91 4.51 -12.71 -10.59
N SER A 92 4.18 -11.42 -10.43
CA SER A 92 3.56 -10.93 -9.19
C SER A 92 2.13 -11.45 -9.05
N GLN A 93 1.74 -11.80 -7.83
CA GLN A 93 0.37 -12.18 -7.48
C GLN A 93 -0.53 -10.95 -7.24
N VAL A 94 0.07 -9.77 -7.16
CA VAL A 94 -0.64 -8.50 -7.04
C VAL A 94 -1.25 -8.15 -8.40
N ASN A 95 -2.57 -7.94 -8.42
CA ASN A 95 -3.28 -7.45 -9.60
C ASN A 95 -4.35 -6.43 -9.23
N LYS A 96 -4.92 -5.79 -10.25
CA LYS A 96 -6.06 -4.89 -10.08
C LYS A 96 -7.36 -5.68 -10.19
N TYR A 97 -8.18 -5.62 -9.15
CA TYR A 97 -9.54 -6.14 -9.12
C TYR A 97 -10.48 -5.00 -8.73
N ASN A 98 -11.39 -4.63 -9.62
CA ASN A 98 -12.25 -3.46 -9.47
C ASN A 98 -11.43 -2.17 -9.17
N ASP A 99 -11.66 -1.54 -8.02
CA ASP A 99 -10.99 -0.32 -7.57
C ASP A 99 -9.75 -0.57 -6.69
N LYS A 100 -9.44 -1.84 -6.37
CA LYS A 100 -8.32 -2.23 -5.51
C LYS A 100 -7.20 -2.92 -6.29
N ILE A 101 -5.98 -2.76 -5.79
CA ILE A 101 -4.76 -3.43 -6.26
C ILE A 101 -4.20 -4.23 -5.07
N TYR A 102 -4.22 -5.56 -5.17
CA TYR A 102 -3.85 -6.46 -4.08
C TYR A 102 -3.56 -7.88 -4.58
N ALA A 103 -3.05 -8.74 -3.71
CA ALA A 103 -2.96 -10.18 -3.96
C ALA A 103 -4.22 -10.90 -3.49
N ARG A 104 -4.96 -11.50 -4.44
CA ARG A 104 -6.24 -12.17 -4.15
C ARG A 104 -6.07 -13.47 -3.36
N ASN A 105 -4.99 -14.19 -3.64
CA ASN A 105 -4.65 -15.47 -3.02
C ASN A 105 -3.87 -15.23 -1.72
N SER A 106 -3.91 -16.23 -0.83
CA SER A 106 -3.14 -16.25 0.41
C SER A 106 -1.65 -16.52 0.15
N ILE A 107 -0.90 -15.50 -0.25
CA ILE A 107 0.52 -15.61 -0.58
C ILE A 107 1.42 -15.78 0.64
N ASP A 108 0.93 -15.41 1.83
CA ASP A 108 1.67 -15.54 3.09
C ASP A 108 1.69 -16.98 3.63
N THR A 109 0.80 -17.86 3.16
CA THR A 109 0.66 -19.22 3.71
C THR A 109 0.80 -20.32 2.66
N ILE A 110 0.85 -19.98 1.37
CA ILE A 110 0.86 -20.94 0.27
C ILE A 110 2.22 -20.93 -0.43
N GLU A 111 2.82 -22.12 -0.60
CA GLU A 111 4.03 -22.29 -1.42
C GLU A 111 3.78 -21.95 -2.90
N PRO A 112 4.77 -21.41 -3.63
CA PRO A 112 6.13 -21.05 -3.20
C PRO A 112 6.23 -19.62 -2.64
N TYR A 113 5.10 -18.95 -2.35
CA TYR A 113 5.07 -17.53 -2.05
C TYR A 113 5.29 -17.21 -0.56
N ASN A 114 5.05 -18.18 0.32
CA ASN A 114 5.17 -18.08 1.78
C ASN A 114 6.62 -17.91 2.31
N SER A 115 7.62 -17.81 1.43
CA SER A 115 9.03 -17.63 1.82
C SER A 115 9.43 -16.16 1.99
N HIS A 116 8.47 -15.23 2.02
CA HIS A 116 8.73 -13.81 2.27
C HIS A 116 8.61 -13.49 3.77
N ASP A 117 9.43 -12.55 4.25
CA ASP A 117 9.31 -12.05 5.62
C ASP A 117 8.03 -11.22 5.76
N SER A 118 6.94 -11.82 6.24
CA SER A 118 5.76 -11.09 6.71
C SER A 118 6.09 -10.48 8.07
N VAL A 119 5.94 -9.16 8.20
CA VAL A 119 6.23 -8.41 9.45
C VAL A 119 5.08 -8.52 10.44
#